data_AF-A0A6I6UXM4-F1
#
_entry.id   AF-A0A6I6UXM4-F1
#
_cell.length_a   1.000
_cell.length_b   1.000
_cell.length_c   1.000
_cell.angle_alpha   90.00
_cell.angle_beta   90.00
_cell.angle_gamma   90.00
#
_symmetry.space_group_name_H-M   'P 1'
#
loop_
_entity.id
_entity.type
_entity.pdbx_description
1 polymer ?
#
loop_
_entity_poly.entity_id
_entity_poly.type
_entity_poly.pdbx_seq_one_letter_code
_entity_poly.pdbx_strand_id
1 'polypeptide(L)'
;MGYKIFKFEHSEGAEIVAAENAKDAINFYFNNYQDDSQIDDIVEYDGIEIEELQGEDIKKKHEIHNEETGKSEEVSYRELAERFYKGEPEILVMPRY
;
A
#
# COMPACT_ATOMS: atom_id res chain seq x y z
N MET A 1 18.50 -2.06 5.28
CA MET A 1 17.43 -1.19 4.74
C MET A 1 16.13 -1.70 5.30
N GLY A 2 15.43 -0.88 6.08
CA GLY A 2 14.21 -1.27 6.78
C GLY A 2 13.03 -0.59 6.13
N TYR A 3 12.37 -1.27 5.20
CA TYR A 3 11.03 -0.86 4.78
C TYR A 3 10.03 -1.18 5.89
N LYS A 4 8.95 -0.44 5.87
CA LYS A 4 7.73 -0.67 6.63
C LYS A 4 6.60 -0.90 5.66
N ILE A 5 5.56 -1.58 6.11
CA ILE A 5 4.39 -1.88 5.30
C ILE A 5 3.21 -1.16 5.91
N PHE A 6 2.46 -0.44 5.08
CA PHE A 6 1.33 0.36 5.48
C PHE A 6 0.09 -0.11 4.74
N LYS A 7 -1.03 -0.21 5.47
CA LYS A 7 -2.36 -0.45 4.92
C LYS A 7 -3.09 0.88 4.84
N PHE A 8 -3.59 1.22 3.66
CA PHE A 8 -4.48 2.34 3.41
C PHE A 8 -5.86 1.77 3.14
N GLU A 9 -6.75 1.81 4.13
CA GLU A 9 -8.12 1.30 4.04
C GLU A 9 -9.08 2.43 3.71
N HIS A 10 -9.88 2.24 2.65
CA HIS A 10 -10.89 3.18 2.17
C HIS A 10 -12.18 2.42 1.82
N SER A 11 -13.23 3.14 1.41
CA SER A 11 -14.55 2.55 1.14
C SER A 11 -14.57 1.47 0.05
N GLU A 12 -13.56 1.44 -0.82
CA GLU A 12 -13.48 0.54 -1.99
C GLU A 12 -12.51 -0.63 -1.77
N GLY A 13 -11.77 -0.64 -0.66
CA GLY A 13 -10.84 -1.71 -0.32
C GLY A 13 -9.62 -1.21 0.44
N ALA A 14 -8.56 -2.02 0.44
CA ALA A 14 -7.32 -1.68 1.11
C ALA A 14 -6.14 -1.78 0.14
N GLU A 15 -5.30 -0.75 0.16
CA GLU A 15 -4.01 -0.74 -0.52
C GLU A 15 -2.89 -1.03 0.44
N ILE A 16 -1.92 -1.82 -0.01
CA ILE A 16 -0.75 -2.17 0.80
C ILE A 16 0.49 -1.55 0.17
N VAL A 17 1.16 -0.67 0.90
CA VAL A 17 2.32 0.10 0.42
C VAL A 17 3.55 -0.23 1.25
N ALA A 18 4.67 -0.52 0.59
CA ALA A 18 5.98 -0.58 1.25
C ALA A 18 6.67 0.79 1.13
N ALA A 19 7.17 1.34 2.24
CA ALA A 19 7.93 2.59 2.26
C ALA A 19 8.91 2.65 3.44
N GLU A 20 9.85 3.59 3.45
CA GLU A 20 10.80 3.74 4.58
C GLU A 20 10.11 4.24 5.86
N ASN A 21 9.06 5.05 5.72
CA ASN A 21 8.30 5.62 6.82
C ASN A 21 6.90 6.03 6.36
N ALA A 22 6.03 6.38 7.32
CA ALA A 22 4.64 6.71 7.05
C ALA A 22 4.49 7.96 6.16
N LYS A 23 5.36 8.96 6.32
CA LYS A 23 5.32 10.19 5.52
C LYS A 23 5.55 9.88 4.04
N ASP A 24 6.51 9.00 3.73
CA ASP A 24 6.80 8.63 2.34
C ASP A 24 5.67 7.79 1.74
N ALA A 25 5.09 6.86 2.50
CA ALA A 25 3.92 6.10 2.07
C ALA A 25 2.73 7.01 1.76
N ILE A 26 2.43 7.95 2.66
CA ILE A 26 1.34 8.93 2.52
C ILE A 26 1.55 9.81 1.29
N ASN A 27 2.75 10.38 1.14
CA ASN A 27 3.05 11.23 -0.01
C ASN A 27 2.95 10.46 -1.32
N PHE A 28 3.45 9.22 -1.36
CA PHE A 28 3.37 8.37 -2.55
C PHE A 28 1.93 8.02 -2.91
N TYR A 29 1.12 7.60 -1.94
CA TYR A 29 -0.30 7.33 -2.12
C TYR A 29 -0.99 8.56 -2.72
N PHE A 30 -0.89 9.73 -2.07
CA PHE A 30 -1.56 10.92 -2.56
C PHE A 30 -1.01 11.43 -3.88
N ASN A 31 0.30 11.37 -4.14
CA ASN A 31 0.85 11.82 -5.43
C ASN A 31 0.38 10.93 -6.60
N ASN A 32 0.20 9.62 -6.40
CA ASN A 32 -0.37 8.73 -7.42
C ASN A 32 -1.85 9.06 -7.72
N TYR A 33 -2.58 9.57 -6.73
CA TYR A 33 -3.99 9.93 -6.86
C TYR A 33 -4.23 11.45 -7.05
N GLN A 34 -3.18 12.27 -7.09
CA GLN A 34 -3.28 13.73 -7.20
C GLN A 34 -3.61 14.24 -8.60
N ASP A 35 -3.44 13.43 -9.65
CA ASP A 35 -3.96 13.78 -10.99
C ASP A 35 -5.51 13.83 -11.00
N ASP A 36 -6.19 13.30 -9.98
CA ASP A 36 -7.65 13.26 -9.88
C ASP A 36 -8.27 14.33 -8.97
N SER A 37 -7.49 15.14 -8.22
CA SER A 37 -8.08 16.16 -7.34
C SER A 37 -7.13 17.34 -7.06
N GLN A 38 -7.57 18.54 -7.45
CA GLN A 38 -6.94 19.83 -7.13
C GLN A 38 -6.75 19.98 -5.61
N ILE A 39 -5.52 20.29 -5.20
CA ILE A 39 -5.11 20.43 -3.79
C ILE A 39 -5.18 21.91 -3.41
N ASP A 40 -6.17 22.28 -2.62
CA ASP A 40 -6.13 23.48 -1.79
C ASP A 40 -6.47 23.05 -0.35
N ASP A 41 -5.55 23.34 0.57
CA ASP A 41 -5.65 23.35 2.03
C ASP A 41 -6.21 22.13 2.79
N ILE A 42 -5.32 21.50 3.58
CA ILE A 42 -5.58 20.65 4.76
C ILE A 42 -6.60 19.53 4.50
N VAL A 43 -6.13 18.41 3.96
CA VAL A 43 -6.97 17.24 3.76
C VAL A 43 -7.04 16.39 5.03
N GLU A 44 -8.08 16.62 5.85
CA GLU A 44 -8.72 15.52 6.57
C GLU A 44 -9.38 14.64 5.50
N TYR A 45 -8.70 13.59 5.05
CA TYR A 45 -9.29 12.57 4.17
C TYR A 45 -10.34 11.81 5.01
N ASP A 46 -11.58 12.25 4.88
CA ASP A 46 -12.79 11.71 5.51
C ASP A 46 -12.94 10.21 5.18
N GLY A 47 -12.34 9.35 6.01
CA GLY A 47 -12.53 7.90 5.97
C GLY A 47 -11.40 7.02 5.43
N ILE A 48 -10.18 7.54 5.21
CA ILE A 48 -9.00 6.69 4.93
C ILE A 48 -8.27 6.36 6.24
N GLU A 49 -8.26 5.09 6.63
CA GLU A 49 -7.50 4.62 7.79
C GLU A 49 -6.12 4.12 7.35
N ILE A 50 -5.07 4.67 7.96
CA ILE A 50 -3.68 4.31 7.66
C ILE A 50 -3.09 3.58 8.86
N GLU A 51 -2.71 2.32 8.64
CA GLU A 51 -2.14 1.44 9.67
C GLU A 51 -0.74 0.96 9.27
N GLU A 52 0.24 1.02 10.18
CA GLU A 52 1.52 0.34 9.99
C GLU A 52 1.38 -1.14 10.36
N LEU A 53 1.47 -2.03 9.37
CA LEU A 53 1.38 -3.46 9.58
C LEU A 53 2.70 -4.01 10.14
N GLN A 54 2.61 -4.87 11.16
CA GLN A 54 3.76 -5.45 11.83
C GLN A 54 3.57 -6.92 12.16
N GLY A 55 4.64 -7.59 12.63
CA GLY A 55 4.54 -8.92 13.22
C GLY A 55 4.01 -10.01 12.28
N GLU A 56 2.88 -10.61 12.64
CA GLU A 56 2.24 -11.68 11.87
C GLU A 56 1.46 -11.13 10.66
N ASP A 57 0.95 -9.89 10.71
CA ASP A 57 0.12 -9.32 9.65
C ASP A 57 0.88 -9.19 8.32
N ILE A 58 2.18 -8.92 8.40
CA ILE A 58 3.08 -8.85 7.24
C ILE A 58 3.64 -10.21 6.81
N LYS A 59 3.60 -11.24 7.68
CA LYS A 59 4.16 -12.57 7.41
C LYS A 59 3.12 -13.59 6.96
N LYS A 60 1.86 -13.41 7.37
CA LYS A 60 0.76 -14.26 6.96
C LYS A 60 0.60 -14.17 5.44
N LYS A 61 0.31 -15.31 4.81
CA LYS A 61 -0.01 -15.35 3.38
C LYS A 61 -1.43 -14.88 3.15
N HIS A 62 -1.59 -14.05 2.13
CA HIS A 62 -2.87 -13.53 1.67
C HIS A 62 -3.07 -13.95 0.22
N GLU A 63 -4.33 -14.16 -0.18
CA GLU A 63 -4.65 -14.33 -1.60
C GLU A 63 -4.61 -12.95 -2.26
N ILE A 64 -3.61 -12.72 -3.12
CA ILE A 64 -3.39 -11.43 -3.78
C ILE A 64 -3.56 -11.63 -5.28
N HIS A 65 -4.31 -10.72 -5.92
CA HIS A 65 -4.47 -10.75 -7.36
C HIS A 65 -3.25 -10.10 -8.02
N ASN A 66 -2.54 -10.88 -8.83
CA ASN A 66 -1.44 -10.39 -9.63
C ASN A 66 -1.98 -9.89 -10.97
N GLU A 67 -1.97 -8.57 -11.16
CA GLU A 67 -2.51 -7.95 -12.38
C GLU A 67 -1.69 -8.27 -13.64
N GLU A 68 -0.37 -8.48 -13.52
CA GLU A 68 0.48 -8.82 -14.66
C GLU A 68 0.13 -10.18 -15.25
N THR A 69 -0.25 -11.13 -14.40
CA THR A 69 -0.56 -12.51 -14.79
C THR A 69 -2.05 -12.82 -14.86
N GLY A 70 -2.89 -11.94 -14.30
CA GLY A 70 -4.34 -12.12 -14.15
C GLY A 70 -4.73 -13.26 -13.22
N LYS A 71 -3.85 -13.68 -12.31
CA LYS A 71 -4.05 -14.84 -11.41
C LYS A 71 -3.92 -14.43 -9.94
N SER A 72 -4.64 -15.15 -9.07
CA SER A 72 -4.41 -15.07 -7.63
C SER A 72 -3.16 -15.88 -7.24
N GLU A 73 -2.31 -15.31 -6.39
CA GLU A 73 -1.20 -16.00 -5.73
C GLU A 73 -1.29 -15.90 -4.20
N GLU A 74 -0.89 -16.96 -3.49
CA GLU A 74 -0.77 -16.94 -2.02
C GLU A 74 0.63 -16.47 -1.60
N VAL A 75 0.72 -15.22 -1.19
CA VAL A 75 1.98 -14.56 -0.86
C VAL A 75 1.79 -13.60 0.32
N SER A 76 2.81 -13.44 1.16
CA SER A 76 2.78 -12.46 2.25
C SER A 76 3.19 -11.07 1.77
N TYR A 77 2.75 -10.02 2.47
CA TYR A 77 3.16 -8.65 2.16
C TYR A 77 4.67 -8.48 2.31
N ARG A 78 5.29 -9.19 3.25
CA ARG A 78 6.74 -9.21 3.39
C ARG A 78 7.43 -9.79 2.15
N GLU A 79 6.95 -10.93 1.64
CA GLU A 79 7.52 -11.53 0.43
C GLU A 79 7.36 -10.61 -0.78
N LEU A 80 6.23 -9.90 -0.90
CA LEU A 80 6.04 -8.90 -1.94
C LEU A 80 7.01 -7.72 -1.79
N ALA A 81 7.15 -7.18 -0.58
CA ALA A 81 8.12 -6.11 -0.31
C ALA A 81 9.55 -6.56 -0.65
N GLU A 82 9.97 -7.77 -0.27
CA GLU A 82 11.29 -8.31 -0.60
C GLU A 82 11.52 -8.47 -2.11
N ARG A 83 10.46 -8.68 -2.90
CA ARG A 83 10.52 -8.80 -4.37
C ARG A 83 10.55 -7.43 -5.08
N PHE A 84 9.71 -6.51 -4.64
CA PHE A 84 9.37 -5.29 -5.39
C PHE A 84 10.00 -4.02 -4.82
N TYR A 85 10.19 -3.92 -3.51
CA TYR A 85 10.74 -2.72 -2.88
C TYR A 85 12.24 -2.58 -3.20
N LYS A 86 12.59 -1.55 -3.98
CA LYS A 86 13.97 -1.26 -4.43
C LYS A 86 14.59 -0.01 -3.79
N GLY A 87 14.02 0.45 -2.67
CA GLY A 87 14.46 1.67 -1.98
C GLY A 87 13.56 2.87 -2.19
N GLU A 88 12.46 2.71 -2.93
CA GLU A 88 11.43 3.73 -3.14
C GLU A 88 10.06 3.16 -2.78
N PRO A 89 9.08 4.00 -2.37
CA PRO A 89 7.73 3.54 -2.06
C PRO A 89 7.09 2.75 -3.20
N GLU A 90 6.39 1.67 -2.88
CA GLU A 90 5.84 0.74 -3.88
C GLU A 90 4.48 0.20 -3.46
N ILE A 91 3.55 0.07 -4.42
CA ILE A 91 2.25 -0.56 -4.19
C ILE A 91 2.42 -2.07 -4.29
N LEU A 92 2.24 -2.77 -3.18
CA LEU A 92 2.30 -4.24 -3.14
C LEU A 92 0.96 -4.88 -3.48
N VAL A 93 -0.14 -4.22 -3.12
CA VAL A 93 -1.51 -4.69 -3.35
C VAL A 93 -2.40 -3.50 -3.67
N MET A 94 -3.17 -3.61 -4.76
CA MET A 94 -4.23 -2.68 -5.13
C MET A 94 -5.61 -3.20 -4.70
N PRO A 95 -6.60 -2.31 -4.52
CA PRO A 95 -7.99 -2.70 -4.29
C PRO A 95 -8.52 -3.38 -5.55
N ARG A 96 -9.41 -4.36 -5.39
CA ARG A 96 -10.15 -4.93 -6.53
C ARG A 96 -11.37 -4.05 -6.81
N TYR A 97 -11.34 -3.31 -7.93
CA TYR A 97 -12.49 -2.58 -8.47
C TYR A 97 -13.37 -3.47 -9.37
#